data_AF-A0A7S1EJ07-F1
#
_entry.id   AF-A0A7S1EJ07-F1
#
_cell.length_a   1.000
_cell.length_b   1.000
_cell.length_c   1.000
_cell.angle_alpha   90.00
_cell.angle_beta   90.00
_cell.angle_gamma   90.00
#
_symmetry.space_group_name_H-M   'P 1'
#
loop_
_entity.id
_entity.type
_entity.pdbx_description
1 polymer ?
#
loop_
_entity_poly.entity_id
_entity_poly.type
_entity_poly.pdbx_seq_one_letter_code
_entity_poly.pdbx_strand_id
1 'polypeptide(L)'
;ATLVFSAHGVSQEVRREAAARGFQIFDATCPLVTKVHVEVAKLNREGFEFIMIGHKGHPEVEGTMGQLSDGIYLVEEVEDVAKVQVKDPSKLAVVTQTTLSVDDAAEIL
;
A
#
# COMPACT_ATOMS: atom_id res chain seq x y z
N ALA A 1 26.68 -4.70 6.43
CA ALA A 1 26.56 -3.45 5.64
C ALA A 1 25.36 -2.66 6.14
N THR A 2 25.31 -1.35 5.87
CA THR A 2 24.18 -0.50 6.19
C THR A 2 23.19 -0.49 5.03
N LEU A 3 21.89 -0.57 5.32
CA LEU A 3 20.81 -0.48 4.34
C LEU A 3 19.86 0.64 4.75
N VAL A 4 19.43 1.45 3.79
CA VAL A 4 18.45 2.53 4.01
C VAL A 4 17.22 2.25 3.13
N PHE A 5 16.04 2.15 3.74
CA PHE A 5 14.79 2.13 2.96
C PHE A 5 14.43 3.53 2.50
N SER A 6 13.97 3.66 1.25
CA SER A 6 13.63 4.96 0.66
C SER A 6 12.37 5.58 1.30
N ALA A 7 12.13 6.86 1.01
CA ALA A 7 10.97 7.59 1.52
C ALA A 7 9.60 7.01 1.07
N HIS A 8 9.57 6.28 -0.05
CA HIS A 8 8.36 5.65 -0.59
C HIS A 8 7.91 4.42 0.21
N GLY A 9 8.71 3.95 1.18
CA GLY A 9 8.42 2.73 1.90
C GLY A 9 8.78 1.46 1.13
N VAL A 10 8.60 0.32 1.80
CA VAL A 10 8.91 -1.02 1.29
C VAL A 10 7.86 -2.02 1.80
N SER A 11 7.72 -3.14 1.09
CA SER A 11 6.85 -4.24 1.48
C SER A 11 7.33 -4.95 2.75
N GLN A 12 6.45 -5.74 3.37
CA GLN A 12 6.80 -6.60 4.50
C GLN A 12 7.82 -7.67 4.12
N GLU A 13 7.79 -8.14 2.87
CA GLU A 13 8.77 -9.11 2.35
C GLU A 13 10.18 -8.53 2.31
N VAL A 14 10.34 -7.34 1.73
CA VAL A 14 11.64 -6.64 1.67
C VAL A 14 12.18 -6.37 3.07
N ARG A 15 11.32 -5.99 4.03
CA ARG A 15 11.72 -5.85 5.44
C ARG A 15 12.25 -7.15 6.03
N ARG A 16 11.54 -8.26 5.83
CA ARG A 16 11.94 -9.57 6.35
C ARG A 16 13.26 -10.04 5.73
N GLU A 17 13.43 -9.85 4.42
CA GLU A 17 14.68 -10.20 3.73
C GLU A 17 15.86 -9.40 4.28
N ALA A 18 15.70 -8.08 4.42
CA ALA A 18 16.75 -7.21 4.95
C ALA A 18 17.18 -7.61 6.38
N ALA A 19 16.20 -7.95 7.23
CA ALA A 19 16.45 -8.44 8.58
C ALA A 19 17.15 -9.80 8.58
N ALA A 20 16.69 -10.75 7.75
CA ALA A 20 17.29 -12.08 7.62
C ALA A 20 18.75 -12.04 7.13
N ARG A 21 19.09 -11.05 6.30
CA ARG A 21 20.45 -10.81 5.82
C ARG A 21 21.36 -10.07 6.82
N GLY A 22 20.84 -9.68 7.98
CA GLY A 22 21.61 -9.05 9.05
C GLY A 22 22.11 -7.65 8.73
N PHE A 23 21.38 -6.88 7.91
CA PHE A 23 21.75 -5.49 7.64
C PHE A 23 21.49 -4.59 8.85
N GLN A 24 22.32 -3.55 9.01
CA GLN A 24 21.97 -2.43 9.88
C GLN A 24 20.99 -1.53 9.12
N ILE A 25 19.71 -1.59 9.49
CA ILE A 25 18.62 -0.94 8.76
C ILE A 25 18.34 0.45 9.34
N PHE A 26 18.31 1.45 8.46
CA PHE A 26 17.70 2.75 8.72
C PHE A 26 16.48 2.92 7.82
N ASP A 27 15.36 3.29 8.42
CA ASP A 27 14.12 3.43 7.69
C ASP A 27 13.80 4.91 7.46
N ALA A 28 13.98 5.37 6.23
CA ALA A 28 13.71 6.75 5.86
C ALA A 28 12.32 6.92 5.23
N THR A 29 11.41 5.94 5.39
CA THR A 29 10.03 6.02 4.90
C THR A 29 9.36 7.29 5.42
N CYS A 30 8.72 8.06 4.52
CA CYS A 30 7.98 9.26 4.89
C CYS A 30 6.91 8.91 5.95
N PRO A 31 6.77 9.66 7.05
CA PRO A 31 5.77 9.37 8.09
C PRO A 31 4.33 9.29 7.56
N LEU A 32 4.01 10.01 6.47
CA LEU A 32 2.70 9.96 5.85
C LEU A 32 2.46 8.63 5.11
N VAL A 33 3.48 8.08 4.45
CA VAL A 33 3.43 6.74 3.84
C VAL A 33 3.33 5.68 4.93
N THR A 34 4.12 5.82 6.00
CA THR A 34 4.04 4.92 7.18
C THR A 34 2.63 4.92 7.78
N LYS A 35 1.94 6.07 7.82
CA LYS A 35 0.54 6.14 8.27
C LYS A 35 -0.38 5.26 7.40
N VAL A 36 -0.25 5.33 6.08
CA VAL A 36 -1.03 4.47 5.16
C VAL A 36 -0.77 3.00 5.46
N HIS A 37 0.49 2.59 5.58
CA HIS A 37 0.85 1.20 5.91
C HIS A 37 0.24 0.74 7.24
N VAL A 38 0.26 1.59 8.27
CA VAL A 38 -0.30 1.29 9.60
C VAL A 38 -1.81 1.12 9.54
N GLU A 39 -2.53 2.01 8.86
CA GLU A 39 -4.00 1.92 8.76
C GLU A 39 -4.43 0.70 7.93
N VAL A 40 -3.74 0.40 6.82
CA VAL A 40 -3.97 -0.83 6.04
C VAL A 40 -3.81 -2.08 6.91
N ALA A 41 -2.69 -2.19 7.62
CA ALA A 41 -2.43 -3.34 8.48
C ALA A 41 -3.43 -3.45 9.66
N LYS A 42 -3.90 -2.31 10.19
CA LYS A 42 -4.88 -2.27 11.29
C LYS A 42 -6.25 -2.72 10.81
N LEU A 43 -6.81 -2.07 9.79
CA LEU A 43 -8.15 -2.37 9.29
C LEU A 43 -8.24 -3.77 8.69
N ASN A 44 -7.14 -4.29 8.10
CA ASN A 44 -7.11 -5.68 7.64
C ASN A 44 -7.36 -6.69 8.78
N ARG A 45 -6.83 -6.44 9.99
CA ARG A 45 -7.09 -7.29 11.17
C ARG A 45 -8.54 -7.23 11.63
N GLU A 46 -9.27 -6.18 11.27
CA GLU A 46 -10.70 -6.01 11.52
C GLU A 46 -11.58 -6.65 10.41
N GLY A 47 -10.91 -7.23 9.40
CA GLY A 47 -11.53 -7.96 8.29
C GLY A 47 -11.86 -7.07 7.08
N PHE A 48 -11.26 -5.88 6.97
CA PHE A 48 -11.42 -5.04 5.79
C PHE A 48 -10.57 -5.56 4.62
N GLU A 49 -11.15 -5.48 3.43
CA GLU A 49 -10.45 -5.47 2.16
C GLU A 49 -10.23 -4.03 1.69
N PHE A 50 -9.33 -3.83 0.73
CA PHE A 50 -8.88 -2.50 0.33
C PHE A 50 -8.90 -2.29 -1.18
N ILE A 51 -9.39 -1.15 -1.61
CA ILE A 51 -9.03 -0.58 -2.91
C ILE A 51 -7.82 0.34 -2.70
N MET A 52 -6.74 0.05 -3.39
CA MET A 52 -5.58 0.93 -3.50
C MET A 52 -5.66 1.71 -4.80
N ILE A 53 -5.87 3.01 -4.72
CA ILE A 53 -5.79 3.90 -5.88
C ILE A 53 -4.34 4.34 -6.03
N GLY A 54 -3.73 4.10 -7.18
CA GLY A 54 -2.34 4.46 -7.42
C GLY A 54 -1.82 3.88 -8.72
N HIS A 55 -0.58 4.21 -9.07
CA HIS A 55 0.03 3.74 -10.31
C HIS A 55 0.83 2.46 -10.11
N LYS A 56 0.57 1.44 -10.94
CA LYS A 56 1.28 0.17 -10.90
C LYS A 56 2.77 0.36 -11.13
N GLY A 57 3.60 -0.34 -10.35
CA GLY A 57 5.05 -0.23 -10.42
C GLY A 57 5.63 1.00 -9.72
N HIS A 58 4.81 1.92 -9.20
CA HIS A 58 5.33 2.99 -8.34
C HIS A 58 5.81 2.40 -7.00
N PRO A 59 7.02 2.73 -6.50
CA PRO A 59 7.57 2.12 -5.28
C PRO A 59 6.68 2.21 -4.05
N GLU A 60 5.93 3.31 -3.90
CA GLU A 60 4.98 3.50 -2.80
C GLU A 60 3.77 2.56 -2.90
N VAL A 61 3.31 2.30 -4.12
CA VAL A 61 2.21 1.37 -4.37
C VAL A 61 2.68 -0.04 -4.08
N GLU A 62 3.84 -0.45 -4.59
CA GLU A 62 4.42 -1.77 -4.27
C GLU A 62 4.66 -1.95 -2.77
N GLY A 63 5.12 -0.88 -2.10
CA GLY A 63 5.27 -0.84 -0.64
C GLY A 63 3.94 -1.06 0.09
N THR A 64 2.90 -0.32 -0.29
CA THR A 64 1.57 -0.37 0.35
C THR A 64 0.85 -1.68 0.08
N MET A 65 0.81 -2.12 -1.18
CA MET A 65 0.25 -3.42 -1.60
C MET A 65 0.94 -4.56 -0.84
N GLY A 66 2.28 -4.50 -0.73
CA GLY A 66 3.08 -5.48 -0.02
C GLY A 66 3.00 -5.44 1.51
N GLN A 67 2.09 -4.64 2.09
CA GLN A 67 1.75 -4.74 3.52
C GLN A 67 0.86 -5.95 3.79
N LEU A 68 0.07 -6.39 2.81
CA LEU A 68 -0.85 -7.52 2.90
C LEU A 68 -0.48 -8.58 1.87
N SER A 69 -0.84 -9.85 2.15
CA SER A 69 -0.69 -10.95 1.19
C SER A 69 -1.86 -11.05 0.21
N ASP A 70 -3.04 -10.61 0.64
CA ASP A 70 -4.30 -10.64 -0.11
C ASP A 70 -5.25 -9.55 0.42
N GLY A 71 -6.41 -9.41 -0.22
CA GLY A 71 -7.45 -8.46 0.21
C GLY A 71 -7.12 -7.00 -0.04
N ILE A 72 -6.18 -6.70 -0.95
CA ILE A 72 -5.91 -5.36 -1.46
C ILE A 72 -5.85 -5.40 -2.98
N TYR A 73 -6.56 -4.47 -3.64
CA TYR A 73 -6.78 -4.47 -5.08
C TYR A 73 -6.34 -3.12 -5.65
N LEU A 74 -5.43 -3.14 -6.62
CA LEU A 74 -4.94 -1.94 -7.28
C LEU A 74 -5.96 -1.47 -8.34
N VAL A 75 -6.25 -0.17 -8.33
CA VAL A 75 -7.08 0.53 -9.30
C VAL A 75 -6.29 1.75 -9.78
N GLU A 76 -6.09 1.87 -11.10
CA GLU A 76 -5.39 3.01 -11.70
C GLU A 76 -6.38 4.00 -12.35
N GLU A 77 -7.52 3.49 -12.82
CA GLU A 77 -8.53 4.23 -13.61
C GLU A 77 -9.96 3.79 -13.22
N VAL A 78 -10.98 4.56 -13.60
CA VAL A 78 -12.40 4.30 -13.27
C VAL A 78 -12.85 2.92 -13.76
N GLU A 79 -12.40 2.51 -14.94
CA GLU A 79 -12.73 1.24 -15.57
C GLU A 79 -12.21 0.03 -14.78
N ASP A 80 -11.16 0.21 -13.97
CA ASP A 80 -10.62 -0.86 -13.14
C ASP A 80 -11.53 -1.15 -11.94
N VAL A 81 -12.24 -0.15 -11.43
CA VAL A 81 -13.18 -0.31 -10.30
C VAL A 81 -14.21 -1.39 -10.62
N ALA A 82 -14.75 -1.39 -11.85
CA ALA A 82 -15.74 -2.36 -12.30
C ALA A 82 -15.21 -3.81 -12.37
N LYS A 83 -13.89 -4.01 -12.38
CA LYS A 83 -13.24 -5.32 -12.47
C LYS A 83 -12.92 -5.89 -11.09
N VAL A 84 -12.94 -5.07 -10.03
CA VAL A 84 -12.58 -5.52 -8.68
C VAL A 84 -13.69 -6.40 -8.11
N GLN A 85 -13.29 -7.56 -7.62
CA GLN A 85 -14.17 -8.49 -6.90
C GLN A 85 -13.71 -8.58 -5.45
N VAL A 86 -14.53 -8.05 -4.54
CA VAL A 86 -14.32 -8.11 -3.09
C VAL A 86 -15.22 -9.18 -2.48
N LYS A 87 -14.78 -9.77 -1.37
CA LYS A 87 -15.52 -10.82 -0.65
C LYS A 87 -16.70 -10.23 0.12
N ASP A 88 -16.52 -9.08 0.77
CA ASP A 88 -17.54 -8.39 1.55
C ASP A 88 -17.53 -6.88 1.29
N PRO A 89 -18.44 -6.36 0.43
CA PRO A 89 -18.54 -4.94 0.15
C PRO A 89 -18.84 -4.06 1.37
N SER A 90 -19.38 -4.62 2.46
CA SER A 90 -19.64 -3.86 3.70
C SER A 90 -18.38 -3.62 4.53
N LYS A 91 -17.29 -4.32 4.23
CA LYS A 91 -15.97 -4.21 4.85
C LYS A 91 -14.90 -3.86 3.83
N LEU A 92 -15.13 -2.78 3.09
CA LEU A 92 -14.20 -2.25 2.10
C LEU A 92 -13.71 -0.88 2.53
N ALA A 93 -12.40 -0.64 2.43
CA ALA A 93 -11.77 0.66 2.65
C ALA A 93 -11.03 1.11 1.39
N VAL A 94 -10.84 2.41 1.22
CA VAL A 94 -10.04 2.99 0.14
C VAL A 94 -8.80 3.63 0.72
N VAL A 95 -7.67 3.37 0.08
CA VAL A 95 -6.38 4.03 0.34
C VAL A 95 -5.81 4.53 -0.97
N THR A 96 -5.07 5.63 -0.93
CA THR A 96 -4.51 6.26 -2.12
C THR A 96 -3.00 6.44 -2.00
N GLN A 97 -2.30 6.39 -3.12
CA GLN A 97 -0.92 6.86 -3.21
C GLN A 97 -0.86 8.35 -2.86
N THR A 98 0.08 8.74 -1.99
CA THR A 98 0.19 10.08 -1.41
C THR A 98 0.51 11.19 -2.41
N THR A 99 0.94 10.83 -3.61
CA THR A 99 1.40 11.72 -4.68
C THR A 99 0.49 11.75 -5.91
N LEU A 100 -0.72 11.21 -5.81
CA LEU A 100 -1.71 11.30 -6.87
C LEU A 100 -2.22 12.73 -7.09
N SER A 101 -2.67 13.00 -8.32
CA SER A 101 -3.54 14.13 -8.63
C SER A 101 -4.81 14.04 -7.78
N VAL A 102 -5.20 15.15 -7.17
CA VAL A 102 -6.43 15.22 -6.37
C VAL A 102 -7.66 15.01 -7.24
N ASP A 103 -7.63 15.52 -8.48
CA ASP A 103 -8.75 15.41 -9.42
C ASP A 103 -8.91 13.96 -9.90
N ASP A 104 -7.80 13.30 -10.27
CA ASP A 104 -7.82 11.90 -10.72
C ASP A 104 -8.30 10.97 -9.60
N ALA A 105 -7.84 11.20 -8.36
CA ALA A 105 -8.31 10.44 -7.21
C ALA A 105 -9.80 10.67 -6.94
N ALA A 106 -10.30 11.90 -7.13
CA ALA A 106 -11.71 12.22 -6.95
C ALA A 106 -12.61 11.62 -8.04
N GLU A 107 -12.09 11.38 -9.25
CA GLU A 107 -12.83 10.73 -10.33
C GLU A 107 -13.04 9.23 -10.06
N ILE A 108 -12.08 8.58 -9.39
CA ILE A 108 -12.12 7.14 -9.07
C ILE A 108 -12.95 6.85 -7.80
N LEU A 109 -13.04 7.80 -6.86
CA LEU A 109 -13.76 7.69 -5.58
C LEU A 109 -15.29 7.75 -5.74
#